data_AF-A0A8J6I5B7-F1
#
_entry.id   AF-A0A8J6I5B7-F1
#
_cell.length_a   1.000
_cell.length_b   1.000
_cell.length_c   1.000
_cell.angle_alpha   90.00
_cell.angle_beta   90.00
_cell.angle_gamma   90.00
#
_symmetry.space_group_name_H-M   'P 1'
#
loop_
_entity.id
_entity.type
_entity.pdbx_description
1 polymer ?
#
loop_
_entity_poly.entity_id
_entity_poly.type
_entity_poly.pdbx_seq_one_letter_code
_entity_poly.pdbx_strand_id
1 'polypeptide(L)'
;MSTSGGEIKVGLPTTNTAHKAVRTSTGTTVYPDASSNADVAIQTLPTGMRILVVIHNANAPHEYRFPLTLPAGARLVGLPELIGDIDLDTQELFILDAEGKPVGYIAAPWAKDAHGNAVPTSYRVEGSTLIQHVNFTAQTAFPVVADPTPSEIGLCAAAIGGFILMTALPVGRAGRAAWALGVLVRKYGVNRVASAIMGVRRANDRTFENDLREFVMQASGLGLLAACGL
;
A
#
# COMPACT_ATOMS: atom_id res chain seq x y z
N MET A 1 27.37 8.50 -13.43
CA MET A 1 26.12 8.98 -14.07
C MET A 1 25.27 9.59 -12.98
N SER A 2 25.07 10.92 -13.05
CA SER A 2 24.38 11.72 -12.04
C SER A 2 22.88 11.48 -12.15
N THR A 3 22.25 10.89 -11.14
CA THR A 3 20.79 10.83 -11.06
C THR A 3 20.29 12.22 -10.67
N SER A 4 19.61 12.90 -11.59
CA SER A 4 18.84 14.13 -11.38
C SER A 4 17.59 13.89 -10.51
N GLY A 5 17.71 13.14 -9.41
CA GLY A 5 16.60 12.81 -8.53
C GLY A 5 16.39 13.91 -7.51
N GLY A 6 15.39 14.78 -7.73
CA GLY A 6 14.91 15.65 -6.65
C GLY A 6 14.40 14.84 -5.46
N GLU A 7 14.37 15.46 -4.28
CA GLU A 7 13.89 14.81 -3.06
C GLU A 7 12.36 14.65 -3.08
N ILE A 8 11.85 13.44 -2.88
CA ILE A 8 10.43 13.19 -2.64
C ILE A 8 10.18 13.30 -1.14
N LYS A 9 9.27 14.20 -0.73
CA LYS A 9 8.88 14.36 0.68
C LYS A 9 7.43 14.03 0.87
N VAL A 10 7.13 13.31 1.95
CA VAL A 10 5.77 13.04 2.41
C VAL A 10 5.51 13.86 3.66
N GLY A 11 4.56 14.78 3.56
CA GLY A 11 4.01 15.52 4.68
C GLY A 11 3.04 14.66 5.48
N LEU A 12 2.98 14.90 6.78
CA LEU A 12 2.08 14.19 7.70
C LEU A 12 0.69 14.82 7.67
N PRO A 13 -0.37 14.06 7.97
CA PRO A 13 -1.75 14.53 8.02
C PRO A 13 -2.00 15.24 9.37
N THR A 14 -1.11 16.16 9.72
CA THR A 14 -1.14 16.86 11.01
C THR A 14 -1.96 18.14 10.89
N THR A 15 -3.03 18.25 11.66
CA THR A 15 -3.76 19.51 11.89
C THR A 15 -3.39 20.13 13.23
N ASN A 16 -2.71 19.39 14.11
CA ASN A 16 -2.21 19.83 15.40
C ASN A 16 -0.73 19.44 15.57
N THR A 17 0.12 20.42 15.87
CA THR A 17 1.57 20.25 16.09
C THR A 17 1.99 20.52 17.54
N ALA A 18 1.02 20.77 18.43
CA ALA A 18 1.28 21.15 19.81
C ALA A 18 1.89 20.01 20.65
N HIS A 19 1.62 18.75 20.29
CA HIS A 19 2.14 17.60 21.02
C HIS A 19 3.50 17.17 20.50
N LYS A 20 4.45 16.94 21.42
CA LYS A 20 5.78 16.45 21.08
C LYS A 20 5.68 15.01 20.57
N ALA A 21 6.40 14.74 19.49
CA ALA A 21 6.59 13.38 19.00
C ALA A 21 7.29 12.52 20.06
N VAL A 22 6.81 11.29 20.24
CA VAL A 22 7.34 10.30 21.19
C VAL A 22 7.97 9.16 20.41
N ARG A 23 9.24 8.88 20.67
CA ARG A 23 9.93 7.73 20.07
C ARG A 23 9.79 6.50 20.97
N THR A 24 9.28 5.41 20.41
CA THR A 24 9.16 4.11 21.09
C THR A 24 10.51 3.40 21.16
N SER A 25 10.63 2.42 22.04
CA SER A 25 11.81 1.55 22.14
C SER A 25 12.07 0.73 20.87
N THR A 26 11.04 0.52 20.04
CA THR A 26 11.13 -0.18 18.74
C THR A 26 11.54 0.73 17.58
N GLY A 27 11.84 2.01 17.85
CA GLY A 27 12.28 2.97 16.85
C GLY A 27 11.16 3.68 16.08
N THR A 28 9.89 3.38 16.38
CA THR A 28 8.72 4.09 15.83
C THR A 28 8.58 5.46 16.50
N THR A 29 8.35 6.51 15.72
CA THR A 29 8.06 7.86 16.20
C THR A 29 6.56 8.11 16.09
N VAL A 30 5.90 8.35 17.21
CA VAL A 30 4.46 8.61 17.28
C VAL A 30 4.22 10.10 17.49
N TYR A 31 3.34 10.67 16.68
CA TYR A 31 2.82 12.02 16.76
C TYR A 31 1.39 11.90 17.31
N PRO A 32 1.23 11.98 18.64
CA PRO A 32 -0.09 11.84 19.25
C PRO A 32 -0.97 13.04 18.88
N ASP A 33 -2.26 12.79 18.72
CA ASP A 33 -3.25 13.81 18.37
C ASP A 33 -2.86 14.63 17.12
N ALA A 34 -2.15 13.98 16.19
CA ALA A 34 -1.76 14.59 14.90
C ALA A 34 -2.99 15.09 14.14
N SER A 35 -4.10 14.35 14.23
CA SER A 35 -5.43 14.78 13.81
C SER A 35 -6.44 14.53 14.94
N SER A 36 -7.62 15.16 14.88
CA SER A 36 -8.64 14.98 15.92
C SER A 36 -9.02 13.50 16.06
N ASN A 37 -8.81 12.92 17.25
CA ASN A 37 -9.02 11.50 17.55
C ASN A 37 -8.14 10.55 16.70
N ALA A 38 -6.97 10.99 16.24
CA ALA A 38 -6.05 10.11 15.53
C ALA A 38 -4.57 10.46 15.75
N ASP A 39 -3.76 9.44 15.94
CA ASP A 39 -2.30 9.56 15.99
C ASP A 39 -1.69 9.25 14.62
N VAL A 40 -0.46 9.74 14.40
CA VAL A 40 0.37 9.35 13.27
C VAL A 40 1.63 8.67 13.77
N ALA A 41 1.91 7.45 13.31
CA ALA A 41 3.11 6.72 13.67
C ALA A 41 4.02 6.55 12.45
N ILE A 42 5.30 6.87 12.61
CA ILE A 42 6.33 6.74 11.58
C ILE A 42 7.35 5.70 12.01
N GLN A 43 7.59 4.71 11.17
CA GLN A 43 8.61 3.69 11.38
C GLN A 43 9.59 3.70 10.22
N THR A 44 10.87 3.90 10.51
CA THR A 44 11.93 3.66 9.52
C THR A 44 12.11 2.16 9.35
N LEU A 45 12.11 1.71 8.11
CA LEU A 45 12.38 0.33 7.71
C LEU A 45 13.71 0.29 6.95
N PRO A 46 14.40 -0.86 6.85
CA PRO A 46 15.62 -0.97 6.04
C PRO A 46 15.45 -0.52 4.59
N THR A 47 14.23 -0.57 4.08
CA THR A 47 13.87 -0.38 2.67
C THR A 47 13.04 0.87 2.42
N GLY A 48 12.75 1.66 3.45
CA GLY A 48 11.92 2.84 3.33
C GLY A 48 11.37 3.32 4.67
N MET A 49 10.15 3.86 4.63
CA MET A 49 9.48 4.41 5.80
C MET A 49 8.00 4.02 5.75
N ARG A 50 7.48 3.53 6.86
CA ARG A 50 6.05 3.31 7.03
C ARG A 50 5.44 4.47 7.82
N ILE A 51 4.34 5.02 7.32
CA ILE A 51 3.51 5.99 8.03
C ILE A 51 2.18 5.29 8.31
N LEU A 52 1.67 5.37 9.53
CA LEU A 52 0.38 4.79 9.91
C LEU A 52 -0.47 5.86 10.57
N VAL A 53 -1.76 5.83 10.30
CA VAL A 53 -2.76 6.60 11.04
C VAL A 53 -3.45 5.64 12.01
N VAL A 54 -3.44 5.98 13.29
CA VAL A 54 -4.14 5.24 14.34
C VAL A 54 -5.37 6.03 14.73
N ILE A 55 -6.53 5.58 14.28
CA ILE A 55 -7.83 6.23 14.44
C ILE A 55 -8.47 5.70 15.72
N HIS A 56 -8.69 6.56 16.72
CA HIS A 56 -9.07 6.14 18.07
C HIS A 56 -10.56 5.88 18.26
N ASN A 57 -11.43 6.54 17.50
CA ASN A 57 -12.88 6.40 17.64
C ASN A 57 -13.64 6.94 16.43
N ALA A 58 -14.96 6.74 16.43
CA ALA A 58 -15.86 7.11 15.33
C ALA A 58 -16.04 8.63 15.12
N ASN A 59 -15.54 9.48 16.03
CA ASN A 59 -15.55 10.93 15.86
C ASN A 59 -14.28 11.45 15.16
N ALA A 60 -13.36 10.56 14.77
CA ALA A 60 -12.21 10.94 13.96
C ALA A 60 -12.61 11.29 12.52
N PRO A 61 -11.79 12.08 11.80
CA PRO A 61 -11.98 12.30 10.37
C PRO A 61 -11.90 11.01 9.56
N HIS A 62 -12.62 10.97 8.45
CA HIS A 62 -12.54 9.89 7.48
C HIS A 62 -11.46 10.11 6.43
N GLU A 63 -11.01 11.35 6.23
CA GLU A 63 -9.97 11.70 5.26
C GLU A 63 -8.69 12.14 5.97
N TYR A 64 -7.56 11.58 5.53
CA TYR A 64 -6.22 11.92 5.98
C TYR A 64 -5.39 12.37 4.78
N ARG A 65 -4.81 13.58 4.88
CA ARG A 65 -4.17 14.27 3.76
C ARG A 65 -2.66 14.26 3.93
N PHE A 66 -1.95 13.75 2.94
CA PHE A 66 -0.49 13.64 2.90
C PHE A 66 0.04 14.52 1.77
N PRO A 67 0.45 15.78 2.06
CA PRO A 67 1.06 16.65 1.07
C PRO A 67 2.35 16.02 0.54
N LEU A 68 2.52 15.94 -0.77
CA LEU A 68 3.73 15.45 -1.39
C LEU A 68 4.51 16.62 -1.98
N THR A 69 5.81 16.66 -1.68
CA THR A 69 6.76 17.46 -2.44
C THR A 69 7.42 16.54 -3.46
N LEU A 70 7.17 16.80 -4.74
CA LEU A 70 7.72 16.02 -5.83
C LEU A 70 8.82 16.84 -6.55
N PRO A 71 9.80 16.17 -7.19
CA PRO A 71 10.73 16.82 -8.10
C PRO A 71 10.01 17.63 -9.19
N ALA A 72 10.68 18.64 -9.74
CA ALA A 72 10.10 19.45 -10.81
C ALA A 72 9.70 18.56 -12.01
N GLY A 73 8.46 18.71 -12.47
CA GLY A 73 7.89 17.91 -13.56
C GLY A 73 7.41 16.50 -13.16
N ALA A 74 7.66 16.06 -11.92
CA ALA A 74 7.17 14.78 -11.44
C ALA A 74 5.69 14.84 -11.01
N ARG A 75 4.99 13.71 -11.13
CA ARG A 75 3.54 13.61 -10.90
C ARG A 75 3.12 12.20 -10.45
N LEU A 76 2.00 12.10 -9.75
CA LEU A 76 1.39 10.82 -9.42
C LEU A 76 0.47 10.35 -10.55
N VAL A 77 0.50 9.05 -10.82
CA VAL A 77 -0.38 8.38 -11.80
C VAL A 77 -0.93 7.10 -11.21
N GLY A 78 -2.16 6.75 -11.57
CA GLY A 78 -2.72 5.44 -11.31
C GLY A 78 -2.26 4.41 -12.35
N LEU A 79 -2.55 3.14 -12.08
CA LEU A 79 -2.19 2.04 -12.98
C LEU A 79 -2.73 2.21 -14.42
N PRO A 80 -3.99 2.61 -14.67
CA PRO A 80 -4.51 2.74 -16.03
C PRO A 80 -3.74 3.75 -16.89
N GLU A 81 -3.23 4.83 -16.27
CA GLU A 81 -2.42 5.81 -16.97
C GLU A 81 -1.01 5.28 -17.28
N LEU A 82 -0.46 4.44 -16.41
CA LEU A 82 0.90 3.92 -16.57
C LEU A 82 1.03 2.85 -17.66
N ILE A 83 0.05 1.95 -17.76
CA ILE A 83 0.13 0.77 -18.63
C ILE A 83 -0.96 0.69 -19.70
N GLY A 84 -1.81 1.71 -19.80
CA GLY A 84 -2.95 1.75 -20.71
C GLY A 84 -4.25 1.30 -20.04
N ASP A 85 -5.35 1.49 -20.77
CA ASP A 85 -6.71 1.28 -20.26
C ASP A 85 -6.94 -0.19 -19.92
N ILE A 86 -6.86 -0.51 -18.64
CA ILE A 86 -7.14 -1.82 -18.07
C ILE A 86 -8.22 -1.59 -17.02
N ASP A 87 -9.32 -2.33 -17.12
CA ASP A 87 -10.45 -2.29 -16.19
C ASP A 87 -10.08 -2.96 -14.85
N LEU A 88 -9.07 -2.40 -14.17
CA LEU A 88 -8.56 -2.82 -12.87
C LEU A 88 -8.20 -1.58 -12.06
N ASP A 89 -9.05 -1.25 -11.09
CA ASP A 89 -8.76 -0.22 -10.09
C ASP A 89 -8.01 -0.85 -8.90
N THR A 90 -6.68 -0.92 -9.00
CA THR A 90 -5.84 -1.47 -7.93
C THR A 90 -5.57 -0.48 -6.81
N GLN A 91 -5.95 0.80 -6.96
CA GLN A 91 -5.66 1.89 -6.02
C GLN A 91 -4.16 2.12 -5.73
N GLU A 92 -3.27 1.54 -6.54
CA GLU A 92 -1.83 1.78 -6.51
C GLU A 92 -1.50 3.08 -7.25
N LEU A 93 -0.48 3.79 -6.78
CA LEU A 93 0.00 5.02 -7.41
C LEU A 93 1.50 4.95 -7.71
N PHE A 94 1.90 5.53 -8.83
CA PHE A 94 3.29 5.62 -9.26
C PHE A 94 3.68 7.09 -9.37
N ILE A 95 4.91 7.41 -8.99
CA ILE A 95 5.48 8.74 -9.19
C ILE A 95 6.31 8.67 -10.46
N LEU A 96 5.92 9.41 -11.49
CA LEU A 96 6.69 9.56 -12.72
C LEU A 96 7.51 10.84 -12.66
N ASP A 97 8.75 10.82 -13.16
CA ASP A 97 9.56 12.03 -13.37
C ASP A 97 9.08 12.81 -14.61
N ALA A 98 9.78 13.91 -14.92
CA ALA A 98 9.45 14.79 -16.04
C ALA A 98 9.53 14.08 -17.40
N GLU A 99 10.33 13.02 -17.49
CA GLU A 99 10.52 12.19 -18.67
C GLU A 99 9.52 11.01 -18.73
N GLY A 100 8.61 10.90 -17.77
CA GLY A 100 7.61 9.83 -17.68
C GLY A 100 8.15 8.51 -17.14
N LYS A 101 9.36 8.49 -16.57
CA LYS A 101 9.96 7.30 -15.98
C LYS A 101 9.49 7.15 -14.53
N PRO A 102 9.13 5.94 -14.08
CA PRO A 102 8.74 5.72 -12.70
C PRO A 102 9.94 5.88 -11.76
N VAL A 103 9.77 6.77 -10.77
CA VAL A 103 10.75 7.10 -9.74
C VAL A 103 10.28 6.83 -8.30
N GLY A 104 9.02 6.44 -8.12
CA GLY A 104 8.47 6.01 -6.84
C GLY A 104 7.17 5.24 -7.00
N TYR A 105 6.75 4.58 -5.93
CA TYR A 105 5.52 3.78 -5.86
C TYR A 105 4.85 3.97 -4.49
N ILE A 106 3.52 3.89 -4.49
CA ILE A 106 2.66 3.93 -3.32
C ILE A 106 1.72 2.74 -3.45
N ALA A 107 1.86 1.80 -2.52
CA ALA A 107 1.07 0.57 -2.51
C ALA A 107 -0.41 0.87 -2.29
N ALA A 108 -1.29 -0.04 -2.69
CA ALA A 108 -2.73 0.10 -2.47
C ALA A 108 -3.06 0.31 -0.97
N PRO A 109 -4.05 1.16 -0.64
CA PRO A 109 -4.39 1.44 0.75
C PRO A 109 -4.96 0.21 1.45
N TRP A 110 -4.64 0.04 2.73
CA TRP A 110 -5.37 -0.86 3.62
C TRP A 110 -5.71 -0.19 4.94
N ALA A 111 -6.76 -0.70 5.59
CA ALA A 111 -7.12 -0.33 6.95
C ALA A 111 -7.66 -1.57 7.68
N LYS A 112 -7.36 -1.67 8.98
CA LYS A 112 -7.83 -2.76 9.84
C LYS A 112 -8.36 -2.24 11.16
N ASP A 113 -9.47 -2.81 11.60
CA ASP A 113 -10.07 -2.54 12.91
C ASP A 113 -9.30 -3.26 14.04
N ALA A 114 -9.70 -3.04 15.30
CA ALA A 114 -9.06 -3.64 16.47
C ALA A 114 -9.17 -5.17 16.54
N HIS A 115 -10.09 -5.77 15.78
CA HIS A 115 -10.24 -7.21 15.64
C HIS A 115 -9.46 -7.77 14.44
N GLY A 116 -8.77 -6.91 13.68
CA GLY A 116 -8.02 -7.25 12.48
C GLY A 116 -8.89 -7.43 11.23
N ASN A 117 -10.16 -7.04 11.26
CA ASN A 117 -11.02 -7.06 10.09
C ASN A 117 -10.67 -5.90 9.15
N ALA A 118 -10.80 -6.12 7.85
CA ALA A 118 -10.59 -5.07 6.86
C ALA A 118 -11.65 -3.97 7.00
N VAL A 119 -11.20 -2.72 6.97
CA VAL A 119 -12.05 -1.54 6.85
C VAL A 119 -11.88 -0.99 5.43
N PRO A 120 -12.95 -0.73 4.66
CA PRO A 120 -12.81 -0.22 3.31
C PRO A 120 -12.06 1.12 3.29
N THR A 121 -11.13 1.26 2.36
CA THR A 121 -10.30 2.47 2.22
C THR A 121 -9.92 2.67 0.76
N SER A 122 -9.69 3.92 0.38
CA SER A 122 -9.31 4.31 -0.98
C SER A 122 -8.38 5.51 -0.97
N TYR A 123 -7.63 5.68 -2.06
CA TYR A 123 -6.86 6.87 -2.32
C TYR A 123 -7.55 7.79 -3.33
N ARG A 124 -7.33 9.08 -3.14
CA ARG A 124 -7.60 10.13 -4.13
C ARG A 124 -6.40 11.06 -4.18
N VAL A 125 -6.07 11.53 -5.38
CA VAL A 125 -5.01 12.53 -5.57
C VAL A 125 -5.67 13.88 -5.87
N GLU A 126 -5.31 14.90 -5.09
CA GLU A 126 -5.71 16.29 -5.31
C GLU A 126 -4.45 17.16 -5.47
N GLY A 127 -4.11 17.49 -6.73
CA GLY A 127 -2.86 18.17 -7.05
C GLY A 127 -1.65 17.31 -6.63
N SER A 128 -0.83 17.81 -5.71
CA SER A 128 0.28 17.07 -5.11
C SER A 128 -0.06 16.48 -3.73
N THR A 129 -1.33 16.32 -3.38
CA THR A 129 -1.75 15.74 -2.08
C THR A 129 -2.34 14.36 -2.30
N LEU A 130 -1.77 13.36 -1.62
CA LEU A 130 -2.40 12.04 -1.48
C LEU A 130 -3.43 12.11 -0.36
N ILE A 131 -4.64 11.65 -0.61
CA ILE A 131 -5.72 11.61 0.38
C ILE A 131 -6.12 10.16 0.56
N GLN A 132 -6.06 9.67 1.79
CA GLN A 132 -6.63 8.40 2.16
C GLN A 132 -8.00 8.62 2.80
N HIS A 133 -9.03 8.01 2.22
CA HIS A 133 -10.35 7.90 2.84
C HIS A 133 -10.47 6.54 3.54
N VAL A 134 -10.94 6.51 4.79
CA VAL A 134 -11.16 5.29 5.57
C VAL A 134 -12.63 5.23 5.99
N ASN A 135 -13.35 4.22 5.50
CA ASN A 135 -14.79 4.08 5.66
C ASN A 135 -15.17 3.25 6.90
N PHE A 136 -14.89 3.77 8.08
CA PHE A 136 -15.35 3.19 9.35
C PHE A 136 -16.75 3.73 9.73
N THR A 137 -17.39 3.12 10.73
CA THR A 137 -18.65 3.60 11.30
C THR A 137 -18.58 3.58 12.83
N ALA A 138 -19.64 4.02 13.51
CA ALA A 138 -19.78 3.90 14.96
C ALA A 138 -19.77 2.43 15.46
N GLN A 139 -19.99 1.45 14.58
CA GLN A 139 -19.96 0.02 14.89
C GLN A 139 -18.59 -0.62 14.65
N THR A 140 -17.65 0.09 14.01
CA THR A 140 -16.28 -0.40 13.80
C THR A 140 -15.56 -0.54 15.14
N ALA A 141 -14.76 -1.61 15.29
CA ALA A 141 -13.95 -1.81 16.49
C ALA A 141 -12.71 -0.92 16.45
N PHE A 142 -12.59 0.00 17.39
CA PHE A 142 -11.44 0.92 17.45
C PHE A 142 -10.34 0.42 18.40
N PRO A 143 -9.06 0.75 18.16
CA PRO A 143 -8.58 1.64 17.10
C PRO A 143 -8.60 1.00 15.71
N VAL A 144 -8.84 1.81 14.68
CA VAL A 144 -8.57 1.43 13.29
C VAL A 144 -7.17 1.88 12.94
N VAL A 145 -6.33 0.97 12.46
CA VAL A 145 -5.01 1.30 11.91
C VAL A 145 -5.14 1.36 10.40
N ALA A 146 -4.91 2.54 9.85
CA ALA A 146 -4.94 2.80 8.42
C ALA A 146 -3.55 3.16 7.91
N ASP A 147 -3.28 2.68 6.71
CA ASP A 147 -2.01 2.84 6.06
C ASP A 147 -2.11 3.79 4.87
N PRO A 148 -1.45 4.93 4.94
CA PRO A 148 -0.75 5.44 3.79
C PRO A 148 0.58 4.68 3.78
N THR A 149 0.80 3.66 2.93
CA THR A 149 2.16 3.12 2.79
C THR A 149 2.91 3.96 1.76
N PRO A 150 3.73 4.96 2.16
CA PRO A 150 4.91 5.27 1.40
C PRO A 150 6.06 4.34 1.82
N SER A 151 5.80 3.08 2.24
CA SER A 151 6.88 2.09 2.50
C SER A 151 7.74 1.86 1.28
N GLU A 152 7.27 2.31 0.12
CA GLU A 152 7.79 1.99 -1.18
C GLU A 152 8.24 3.23 -1.97
N ILE A 153 8.50 4.38 -1.33
CA ILE A 153 9.21 5.48 -2.03
C ILE A 153 10.71 5.13 -2.06
N GLY A 154 11.02 4.06 -2.79
CA GLY A 154 12.36 3.61 -3.13
C GLY A 154 12.46 3.45 -4.64
N LEU A 155 13.51 4.02 -5.24
CA LEU A 155 13.78 3.91 -6.68
C LEU A 155 14.23 2.49 -7.01
N CYS A 156 13.30 1.54 -7.19
CA CYS A 156 13.59 0.23 -7.73
C CYS A 156 13.17 0.18 -9.21
N ALA A 157 13.81 1.01 -10.04
CA ALA A 157 13.44 1.16 -11.47
C ALA A 157 13.36 -0.17 -12.22
N ALA A 158 14.17 -1.17 -11.83
CA ALA A 158 14.09 -2.53 -12.37
C ALA A 158 12.85 -3.31 -11.89
N ALA A 159 12.43 -3.17 -10.63
CA ALA A 159 11.20 -3.78 -10.12
C ALA A 159 9.96 -3.10 -10.69
N ILE A 160 9.94 -1.77 -10.80
CA ILE A 160 8.82 -1.05 -11.41
C ILE A 160 8.73 -1.36 -12.91
N GLY A 161 9.88 -1.37 -13.62
CA GLY A 161 9.92 -1.80 -15.01
C GLY A 161 9.48 -3.26 -15.20
N GLY A 162 9.89 -4.15 -14.29
CA GLY A 162 9.43 -5.53 -14.26
C GLY A 162 7.93 -5.66 -14.00
N PHE A 163 7.39 -4.90 -13.05
CA PHE A 163 5.96 -4.83 -12.75
C PHE A 163 5.16 -4.35 -13.96
N ILE A 164 5.56 -3.23 -14.58
CA ILE A 164 4.94 -2.69 -15.80
C ILE A 164 4.92 -3.73 -16.93
N LEU A 165 6.07 -4.36 -17.21
CA LEU A 165 6.19 -5.38 -18.24
C LEU A 165 5.29 -6.59 -17.95
N MET A 166 5.16 -6.96 -16.67
CA MET A 166 4.33 -8.06 -16.21
C MET A 166 2.83 -7.76 -16.33
N THR A 167 2.41 -6.53 -16.05
CA THR A 167 1.00 -6.13 -16.04
C THR A 167 0.49 -5.77 -17.43
N ALA A 168 1.35 -5.22 -18.30
CA ALA A 168 0.99 -4.80 -19.66
C ALA A 168 0.86 -5.96 -20.67
N LEU A 169 1.42 -7.15 -20.37
CA LEU A 169 1.36 -8.32 -21.26
C LEU A 169 0.33 -9.36 -20.75
N PRO A 170 -0.74 -9.65 -21.52
CA PRO A 170 -1.77 -10.62 -21.12
C PRO A 170 -1.22 -12.02 -20.79
N VAL A 171 -0.15 -12.44 -21.50
CA VAL A 171 0.50 -13.76 -21.34
C VAL A 171 1.31 -13.85 -20.03
N GLY A 172 1.89 -12.74 -19.57
CA GLY A 172 2.69 -12.69 -18.34
C GLY A 172 1.85 -12.92 -17.08
N ARG A 173 0.65 -12.33 -17.03
CA ARG A 173 -0.31 -12.47 -15.92
C ARG A 173 -0.89 -13.88 -15.85
N ALA A 174 -1.40 -14.40 -16.96
CA ALA A 174 -2.03 -15.72 -17.00
C ALA A 174 -1.05 -16.86 -16.72
N GLY A 175 0.18 -16.79 -17.26
CA GLY A 175 1.18 -17.86 -17.11
C GLY A 175 1.65 -18.07 -15.67
N ARG A 176 1.96 -16.98 -14.94
CA ARG A 176 2.42 -17.09 -13.55
C ARG A 176 1.29 -17.32 -12.56
N ALA A 177 0.12 -16.72 -12.77
CA ALA A 177 -1.06 -17.02 -11.95
C ALA A 177 -1.44 -18.50 -12.09
N ALA A 178 -1.43 -19.05 -13.31
CA ALA A 178 -1.67 -20.48 -13.53
C ALA A 178 -0.59 -21.36 -12.86
N TRP A 179 0.68 -20.98 -12.94
CA TRP A 179 1.76 -21.72 -12.29
C TRP A 179 1.66 -21.68 -10.76
N ALA A 180 1.50 -20.50 -10.15
CA ALA A 180 1.40 -20.33 -8.71
C ALA A 180 0.13 -20.97 -8.13
N LEU A 181 -0.99 -20.89 -8.86
CA LEU A 181 -2.21 -21.63 -8.53
C LEU A 181 -1.97 -23.14 -8.60
N GLY A 182 -1.23 -23.62 -9.61
CA GLY A 182 -0.82 -25.01 -9.74
C GLY A 182 0.02 -25.49 -8.56
N VAL A 183 0.95 -24.68 -8.07
CA VAL A 183 1.76 -24.98 -6.87
C VAL A 183 0.87 -25.12 -5.62
N LEU A 184 -0.05 -24.18 -5.39
CA LEU A 184 -1.00 -24.22 -4.28
C LEU A 184 -1.92 -25.45 -4.35
N VAL A 185 -2.49 -25.72 -5.53
CA VAL A 185 -3.39 -26.87 -5.75
C VAL A 185 -2.63 -28.18 -5.52
N ARG A 186 -1.36 -28.27 -5.94
CA ARG A 186 -0.52 -29.45 -5.69
C ARG A 186 -0.19 -29.64 -4.21
N LYS A 187 -0.02 -28.56 -3.46
CA LYS A 187 0.36 -28.59 -2.03
C LYS A 187 -0.84 -28.83 -1.10
N TYR A 188 -2.01 -28.26 -1.40
CA TYR A 188 -3.16 -28.24 -0.48
C TYR A 188 -4.44 -28.90 -1.03
N GLY A 189 -4.46 -29.27 -2.31
CA GLY A 189 -5.62 -29.84 -2.98
C GLY A 189 -6.63 -28.80 -3.46
N VAL A 190 -7.29 -29.12 -4.59
CA VAL A 190 -8.19 -28.18 -5.30
C VAL A 190 -9.33 -27.66 -4.43
N ASN A 191 -9.98 -28.51 -3.62
CA ASN A 191 -11.13 -28.13 -2.81
C ASN A 191 -10.79 -27.12 -1.71
N ARG A 192 -9.60 -27.25 -1.10
CA ARG A 192 -9.14 -26.36 -0.02
C ARG A 192 -8.73 -25.00 -0.56
N VAL A 193 -8.04 -24.97 -1.70
CA VAL A 193 -7.65 -23.73 -2.38
C VAL A 193 -8.88 -23.00 -2.92
N ALA A 194 -9.78 -23.69 -3.62
CA ALA A 194 -10.98 -23.09 -4.19
C ALA A 194 -11.91 -22.49 -3.11
N SER A 195 -12.13 -23.21 -2.01
CA SER A 195 -12.96 -22.70 -0.90
C SER A 195 -12.32 -21.51 -0.18
N ALA A 196 -10.99 -21.41 -0.13
CA ALA A 196 -10.30 -20.25 0.43
C ALA A 196 -10.39 -19.03 -0.49
N ILE A 197 -10.18 -19.20 -1.80
CA ILE A 197 -10.30 -18.13 -2.80
C ILE A 197 -11.74 -17.60 -2.87
N MET A 198 -12.74 -18.48 -2.81
CA MET A 198 -14.14 -18.09 -2.80
C MET A 198 -14.62 -17.53 -1.45
N GLY A 199 -13.74 -17.40 -0.45
CA GLY A 199 -14.10 -16.88 0.87
C GLY A 199 -15.00 -17.79 1.71
N VAL A 200 -15.22 -19.03 1.27
CA VAL A 200 -16.10 -20.02 1.92
C VAL A 200 -15.45 -20.61 3.18
N ARG A 201 -14.12 -20.65 3.24
CA ARG A 201 -13.36 -21.10 4.42
C ARG A 201 -12.24 -20.12 4.75
N ARG A 202 -12.17 -19.71 6.03
CA ARG A 202 -11.04 -18.95 6.56
C ARG A 202 -9.80 -19.86 6.66
N ALA A 203 -8.66 -19.38 6.20
CA ALA A 203 -7.39 -20.07 6.41
C ALA A 203 -7.02 -20.00 7.90
N ASN A 204 -7.29 -21.07 8.66
CA ASN A 204 -6.92 -21.16 10.08
C ASN A 204 -5.46 -21.59 10.30
N ASP A 205 -4.77 -21.97 9.23
CA ASP A 205 -3.38 -22.40 9.25
C ASP A 205 -2.49 -21.25 8.75
N ARG A 206 -1.61 -20.75 9.61
CA ARG A 206 -0.71 -19.63 9.30
C ARG A 206 0.19 -19.90 8.10
N THR A 207 0.58 -21.15 7.87
CA THR A 207 1.43 -21.52 6.73
C THR A 207 0.64 -21.44 5.43
N PHE A 208 -0.59 -21.95 5.44
CA PHE A 208 -1.50 -21.85 4.30
C PHE A 208 -1.94 -20.41 4.01
N GLU A 209 -2.17 -19.61 5.04
CA GLU A 209 -2.49 -18.19 4.90
C GLU A 209 -1.32 -17.41 4.26
N ASN A 210 -0.09 -17.68 4.68
CA ASN A 210 1.11 -17.06 4.08
C ASN A 210 1.29 -17.47 2.61
N ASP A 211 1.10 -18.75 2.28
CA ASP A 211 1.21 -19.23 0.89
C ASP A 211 0.10 -18.65 -0.01
N LEU A 212 -1.11 -18.46 0.52
CA LEU A 212 -2.20 -17.79 -0.19
C LEU A 212 -1.89 -16.31 -0.44
N ARG A 213 -1.32 -15.62 0.55
CA ARG A 213 -0.85 -14.23 0.38
C ARG A 213 0.25 -14.15 -0.66
N GLU A 214 1.22 -15.08 -0.63
CA GLU A 214 2.30 -15.13 -1.61
C GLU A 214 1.76 -15.37 -3.03
N PHE A 215 0.78 -16.25 -3.19
CA PHE A 215 0.08 -16.42 -4.47
C PHE A 215 -0.58 -15.13 -4.97
N VAL A 216 -1.31 -14.42 -4.11
CA VAL A 216 -1.95 -13.15 -4.47
C VAL A 216 -0.89 -12.12 -4.90
N MET A 217 0.23 -12.04 -4.19
CA MET A 217 1.36 -11.16 -4.54
C MET A 217 2.02 -11.55 -5.87
N GLN A 218 2.18 -12.84 -6.15
CA GLN A 218 2.77 -13.30 -7.41
C GLN A 218 1.81 -13.14 -8.60
N ALA A 219 0.52 -13.37 -8.41
CA ALA A 219 -0.50 -13.24 -9.45
C ALA A 219 -0.76 -11.78 -9.84
N SER A 220 -0.67 -10.86 -8.88
CA SER A 220 -0.79 -9.42 -9.11
C SER A 220 0.48 -8.77 -9.67
N GLY A 221 1.62 -9.46 -9.61
CA GLY A 221 2.93 -8.90 -9.96
C GLY A 221 3.58 -8.09 -8.83
N LEU A 222 2.84 -7.82 -7.75
CA LEU A 222 3.30 -7.12 -6.55
C LEU A 222 4.52 -7.78 -5.89
N GLY A 223 4.73 -9.08 -6.08
CA GLY A 223 5.91 -9.79 -5.56
C GLY A 223 7.25 -9.22 -6.05
N LEU A 224 7.30 -8.60 -7.24
CA LEU A 224 8.50 -7.92 -7.75
C LEU A 224 8.78 -6.59 -7.02
N LEU A 225 7.72 -5.88 -6.62
CA LEU A 225 7.81 -4.67 -5.79
C LEU A 225 8.24 -5.09 -4.36
N ALA A 226 7.56 -6.10 -3.80
CA ALA A 226 7.86 -6.71 -2.49
C ALA A 226 9.30 -7.21 -2.31
N ALA A 227 9.90 -7.77 -3.36
CA ALA A 227 11.27 -8.29 -3.33
C ALA A 227 12.34 -7.18 -3.19
N CYS A 228 11.98 -5.92 -3.47
CA CYS A 228 12.82 -4.76 -3.23
C CYS A 228 12.64 -4.20 -1.80
N GLY A 229 11.88 -4.92 -0.95
CA GLY A 229 11.45 -4.49 0.38
C GLY A 229 10.52 -3.28 0.38
N LEU A 230 9.99 -2.98 -0.80
CA LEU A 230 8.87 -2.10 -0.96
C LEU A 230 7.63 -2.86 -0.38
#